data_AF-X0SQ29-F1
#
_entry.id   AF-X0SQ29-F1
#
_cell.length_a   1.000
_cell.length_b   1.000
_cell.length_c   1.000
_cell.angle_alpha   90.00
_cell.angle_beta   90.00
_cell.angle_gamma   90.00
#
_symmetry.space_group_name_H-M   'P 1'
#
loop_
_entity.id
_entity.type
_entity.pdbx_description
1 polymer ?
#
loop_
_entity_poly.entity_id
_entity_poly.type
_entity_poly.pdbx_seq_one_letter_code
_entity_poly.pdbx_strand_id
1 'polypeptide(L)'
;SNALLDLKQQLIGISGSELREDWKFNGRPPFLLTGMSEKEILSRLHLTGAGQIILVRNKDEQRKLKRALHTELVFTINEAKGLEFDTVFLWKFSSDKKSADIWRRIKNDHYFDQSHYPHIKHEINLLYVAITRARNTLIIYDSFFDIWDVDIFHELLYRTGEEDILSEIWQRVSTPEEWQQQGDYFFQREYYPAAAECYKNAGNLARAEIARAFIFAEKRQFKAAAELFEKHNYPQKAAEHYEDAGIFDRALTLWEKLKNKNRIRICRIRLHEQVGEYNKAAKAWLKLNEVESALENWKKAGNDLKIAEYYYSIKQYKRAAEAFERAHNYKLAASCHKKLKQLDKAADLFFRSGNIRDAAQLYKKLKNKDKLLSCYIKLKDYYNAALLCEKDRDIDKAISYS
;
A
#
# COMPACT_ATOMS: atom_id res chain seq x y z
N SER A 1 -36.15 -6.50 12.25
CA SER A 1 -35.22 -7.55 11.81
C SER A 1 -35.91 -8.89 11.63
N ASN A 2 -36.69 -9.39 12.59
CA ASN A 2 -37.37 -10.70 12.50
C ASN A 2 -38.24 -10.87 11.24
N ALA A 3 -38.98 -9.85 10.80
CA ALA A 3 -39.74 -9.89 9.54
C ALA A 3 -38.87 -10.22 8.30
N LEU A 4 -37.61 -9.78 8.25
CA LEU A 4 -36.69 -10.15 7.17
C LEU A 4 -36.24 -11.60 7.26
N LEU A 5 -36.06 -12.12 8.49
CA LEU A 5 -35.72 -13.53 8.70
C LEU A 5 -36.88 -14.44 8.28
N ASP A 6 -38.12 -14.02 8.58
CA ASP A 6 -39.33 -14.73 8.17
C ASP A 6 -39.51 -14.70 6.65
N LEU A 7 -39.33 -13.54 6.02
CA LEU A 7 -39.34 -13.42 4.55
C LEU A 7 -38.27 -14.32 3.89
N LYS A 8 -37.06 -14.38 4.48
CA LYS A 8 -36.01 -15.28 4.00
C LYS A 8 -36.43 -16.74 4.13
N GLN A 9 -37.00 -17.14 5.26
CA GLN A 9 -37.48 -18.50 5.46
C GLN A 9 -38.58 -18.86 4.46
N GLN A 10 -39.51 -17.94 4.18
CA GLN A 10 -40.57 -18.12 3.18
C GLN A 10 -40.01 -18.30 1.76
N LEU A 11 -39.03 -17.48 1.35
CA LEU A 11 -38.53 -17.47 -0.02
C LEU A 11 -37.52 -18.58 -0.34
N ILE A 12 -36.67 -18.95 0.62
CA ILE A 12 -35.56 -19.89 0.36
C ILE A 12 -35.55 -21.12 1.28
N GLY A 13 -36.49 -21.25 2.22
CA GLY A 13 -36.65 -22.44 3.07
C GLY A 13 -35.53 -22.68 4.08
N ILE A 14 -34.58 -21.75 4.22
CA ILE A 14 -33.44 -21.86 5.13
C ILE A 14 -33.68 -20.93 6.32
N SER A 15 -33.93 -21.50 7.50
CA SER A 15 -33.64 -20.80 8.76
C SER A 15 -32.12 -20.76 8.91
N GLY A 16 -31.51 -19.59 8.72
CA GLY A 16 -30.07 -19.44 8.95
C GLY A 16 -29.71 -19.74 10.41
N SER A 17 -28.43 -19.81 10.73
CA SER A 17 -27.91 -19.75 12.12
C SER A 17 -28.13 -18.36 12.76
N GLU A 18 -28.97 -17.52 12.16
CA GLU A 18 -29.27 -16.15 12.56
C GLU A 18 -30.33 -16.22 13.66
N LEU A 19 -29.92 -15.92 14.89
CA LEU A 19 -30.82 -15.90 16.04
C LEU A 19 -31.87 -14.81 15.83
N ARG A 20 -33.13 -15.14 16.10
CA ARG A 20 -34.18 -14.12 16.21
C ARG A 20 -33.79 -13.12 17.29
N GLU A 21 -33.99 -11.85 16.99
CA GLU A 21 -33.63 -10.77 17.89
C GLU A 21 -34.85 -10.43 18.75
N ASP A 22 -34.73 -10.57 20.07
CA ASP A 22 -35.57 -9.84 20.99
C ASP A 22 -35.08 -8.39 20.95
N TRP A 23 -35.86 -7.53 20.29
CA TRP A 23 -35.49 -6.14 20.13
C TRP A 23 -35.33 -5.48 21.50
N LYS A 24 -34.08 -5.15 21.86
CA LYS A 24 -33.70 -4.76 23.23
C LYS A 24 -34.12 -3.34 23.64
N PHE A 25 -34.67 -2.54 22.73
CA PHE A 25 -34.94 -1.12 22.95
C PHE A 25 -36.39 -0.76 22.66
N ASN A 26 -37.05 0.01 23.53
CA ASN A 26 -38.37 0.59 23.23
C ASN A 26 -38.20 1.74 22.21
N GLY A 27 -38.03 1.40 20.93
CA GLY A 27 -37.83 2.35 19.83
C GLY A 27 -39.14 2.76 19.16
N ARG A 28 -39.12 3.90 18.47
CA ARG A 28 -40.20 4.29 17.53
C ARG A 28 -40.24 3.28 16.37
N PRO A 29 -41.40 3.04 15.74
CA PRO A 29 -41.44 2.26 14.50
C PRO A 29 -40.52 2.91 13.45
N PRO A 30 -39.89 2.13 12.54
CA PRO A 30 -39.15 2.70 11.43
C PRO A 30 -40.02 3.63 10.58
N PHE A 31 -39.46 4.77 10.18
CA PHE A 31 -40.14 5.78 9.38
C PHE A 31 -39.86 5.55 7.90
N LEU A 32 -40.89 5.45 7.08
CA LEU A 32 -40.78 5.44 5.62
C LEU A 32 -41.26 6.78 5.07
N LEU A 33 -40.34 7.54 4.46
CA LEU A 33 -40.66 8.82 3.85
C LEU A 33 -41.29 8.61 2.47
N THR A 34 -42.50 9.11 2.28
CA THR A 34 -43.26 9.04 1.02
C THR A 34 -43.55 10.45 0.50
N GLY A 35 -43.79 10.60 -0.81
CA GLY A 35 -44.20 11.88 -1.40
C GLY A 35 -43.14 13.00 -1.44
N MET A 36 -41.96 12.82 -0.84
CA MET A 36 -40.87 13.81 -0.86
C MET A 36 -39.89 13.56 -2.01
N SER A 37 -39.46 14.64 -2.66
CA SER A 37 -38.38 14.62 -3.64
C SER A 37 -37.01 14.49 -2.97
N GLU A 38 -36.04 13.97 -3.73
CA GLU A 38 -34.65 13.88 -3.29
C GLU A 38 -34.08 15.24 -2.87
N LYS A 39 -34.44 16.31 -3.60
CA LYS A 39 -33.99 17.67 -3.31
C LYS A 39 -34.52 18.17 -1.96
N GLU A 40 -35.79 17.91 -1.66
CA GLU A 40 -36.42 18.29 -0.40
C GLU A 40 -35.77 17.58 0.79
N ILE A 41 -35.47 16.29 0.64
CA ILE A 41 -34.82 15.51 1.70
C ILE A 41 -33.38 16.01 1.92
N LEU A 42 -32.59 16.18 0.85
CA LEU A 42 -31.22 16.66 0.97
C LEU A 42 -31.13 18.04 1.63
N SER A 43 -32.12 18.92 1.40
CA SER A 43 -32.18 20.23 2.04
C SER A 43 -32.44 20.19 3.55
N ARG A 44 -32.86 19.04 4.09
CA ARG A 44 -33.21 18.85 5.52
C ARG A 44 -32.27 17.89 6.25
N LEU A 45 -31.47 17.11 5.52
CA LEU A 45 -30.48 16.18 6.06
C LEU A 45 -29.21 16.88 6.56
N HIS A 46 -29.35 17.90 7.39
CA HIS A 46 -28.21 18.47 8.11
C HIS A 46 -27.82 17.54 9.27
N LEU A 47 -26.57 17.07 9.31
CA LEU A 47 -26.11 16.20 10.39
C LEU A 47 -25.64 17.04 11.58
N THR A 48 -26.54 17.23 12.54
CA THR A 48 -26.27 17.96 13.79
C THR A 48 -26.11 17.05 15.00
N GLY A 49 -26.44 15.76 14.87
CA GLY A 49 -26.31 14.75 15.92
C GLY A 49 -25.13 13.80 15.69
N ALA A 50 -24.34 13.54 16.72
CA ALA A 50 -23.17 12.66 16.66
C ALA A 50 -23.55 11.20 16.38
N GLY A 51 -24.69 10.75 16.88
CA GLY A 51 -25.21 9.39 16.68
C GLY A 51 -26.02 9.21 15.38
N GLN A 52 -26.06 10.22 14.49
CA GLN A 52 -26.82 10.17 13.25
C GLN A 52 -25.90 9.87 12.07
N ILE A 53 -26.27 8.86 11.27
CA ILE A 53 -25.53 8.54 10.05
C ILE A 53 -26.46 8.26 8.87
N ILE A 54 -25.88 8.31 7.67
CA ILE A 54 -26.55 7.91 6.44
C ILE A 54 -25.92 6.62 5.93
N LEU A 55 -26.74 5.59 5.71
CA LEU A 55 -26.32 4.36 5.04
C LEU A 55 -26.74 4.38 3.58
N VAL A 56 -25.78 4.09 2.73
CA VAL A 56 -25.98 3.90 1.29
C VAL A 56 -25.56 2.51 0.87
N ARG A 57 -26.09 2.06 -0.25
CA ARG A 57 -25.75 0.75 -0.80
C ARG A 57 -24.34 0.67 -1.36
N ASN A 58 -23.89 1.72 -2.08
CA ASN A 58 -22.66 1.68 -2.88
C ASN A 58 -21.79 2.93 -2.71
N LYS A 59 -20.55 2.83 -3.20
CA LYS A 59 -19.53 3.89 -3.12
C LYS A 59 -19.84 5.12 -3.97
N ASP A 60 -20.69 4.99 -4.99
CA ASP A 60 -21.04 6.12 -5.87
C ASP A 60 -22.01 7.04 -5.16
N GLU A 61 -23.09 6.48 -4.59
CA GLU A 61 -24.04 7.22 -3.75
C GLU A 61 -23.35 7.79 -2.51
N GLN A 62 -22.42 7.05 -1.88
CA GLN A 62 -21.64 7.57 -0.77
C GLN A 62 -20.92 8.87 -1.16
N ARG A 63 -20.17 8.85 -2.27
CA ARG A 63 -19.43 10.02 -2.74
C ARG A 63 -20.34 11.18 -3.11
N LYS A 64 -21.50 10.92 -3.70
CA LYS A 64 -22.50 11.96 -4.03
C LYS A 64 -23.03 12.62 -2.76
N LEU A 65 -23.49 11.84 -1.78
CA LEU A 65 -24.06 12.37 -0.55
C LEU A 65 -23.02 13.09 0.32
N LYS A 66 -21.80 12.54 0.44
CA LYS A 66 -20.72 13.22 1.17
C LYS A 66 -20.44 14.62 0.60
N ARG A 67 -20.47 14.76 -0.73
CA ARG A 67 -20.30 16.07 -1.39
C ARG A 67 -21.50 16.97 -1.23
N ALA A 68 -22.72 16.45 -1.39
CA ALA A 68 -23.95 17.23 -1.32
C ALA A 68 -24.23 17.75 0.09
N LEU A 69 -23.92 16.96 1.11
CA LEU A 69 -24.20 17.26 2.52
C LEU A 69 -22.96 17.76 3.29
N HIS A 70 -21.80 17.80 2.64
CA HIS A 70 -20.52 18.22 3.24
C HIS A 70 -20.16 17.48 4.54
N THR A 71 -20.44 16.17 4.59
CA THR A 71 -20.18 15.30 5.75
C THR A 71 -19.46 14.02 5.33
N GLU A 72 -18.67 13.47 6.23
CA GLU A 72 -18.01 12.17 6.15
C GLU A 72 -18.85 11.04 6.80
N LEU A 73 -19.93 11.37 7.50
CA LEU A 73 -20.84 10.44 8.22
C LEU A 73 -21.84 9.73 7.29
N VAL A 74 -21.40 9.42 6.07
CA VAL A 74 -22.11 8.60 5.10
C VAL A 74 -21.30 7.32 4.91
N PHE A 75 -21.90 6.17 5.22
CA PHE A 75 -21.23 4.87 5.16
C PHE A 75 -21.93 3.96 4.15
N THR A 76 -21.15 3.13 3.46
CA THR A 76 -21.76 1.98 2.80
C THR A 76 -22.23 0.97 3.84
N ILE A 77 -23.28 0.20 3.55
CA ILE A 77 -23.79 -0.85 4.46
C ILE A 77 -22.67 -1.83 4.85
N ASN A 78 -21.75 -2.11 3.92
CA ASN A 78 -20.59 -2.97 4.18
C ASN A 78 -19.61 -2.36 5.19
N GLU A 79 -19.33 -1.05 5.11
CA GLU A 79 -18.48 -0.35 6.09
C GLU A 79 -19.15 -0.27 7.46
N ALA A 80 -20.47 -0.15 7.49
CA ALA A 80 -21.23 -0.12 8.74
C ALA A 80 -21.30 -1.49 9.45
N LYS A 81 -20.74 -2.55 8.88
CA LYS A 81 -20.74 -3.87 9.53
C LYS A 81 -19.94 -3.83 10.84
N GLY A 82 -20.62 -4.14 11.95
CA GLY A 82 -20.05 -4.05 13.30
C GLY A 82 -20.10 -2.64 13.91
N LEU A 83 -20.74 -1.69 13.22
CA LEU A 83 -21.04 -0.37 13.75
C LEU A 83 -22.50 -0.30 14.23
N GLU A 84 -22.76 0.59 15.17
CA GLU A 84 -24.11 0.86 15.67
C GLU A 84 -24.27 2.34 15.95
N PHE A 85 -25.45 2.87 15.63
CA PHE A 85 -25.75 4.29 15.68
C PHE A 85 -27.13 4.50 16.29
N ASP A 86 -27.33 5.63 16.95
CA ASP A 86 -28.63 5.92 17.58
C ASP A 86 -29.71 6.13 16.52
N THR A 87 -29.36 6.83 15.43
CA THR A 87 -30.26 7.11 14.30
C THR A 87 -29.59 6.78 12.98
N VAL A 88 -30.29 6.02 12.13
CA VAL A 88 -29.82 5.66 10.80
C VAL A 88 -30.81 6.14 9.75
N PHE A 89 -30.29 6.86 8.75
CA PHE A 89 -31.02 7.15 7.52
C PHE A 89 -30.59 6.18 6.42
N LEU A 90 -31.47 5.28 6.02
CA LEU A 90 -31.24 4.37 4.91
C LEU A 90 -31.62 5.03 3.59
N TRP A 91 -30.62 5.30 2.76
CA TRP A 91 -30.77 6.02 1.50
C TRP A 91 -30.83 5.07 0.30
N LYS A 92 -32.00 5.09 -0.36
CA LYS A 92 -32.27 4.48 -1.67
C LYS A 92 -31.79 3.04 -1.79
N PHE A 93 -32.13 2.19 -0.83
CA PHE A 93 -31.66 0.82 -0.75
C PHE A 93 -32.04 -0.01 -2.00
N SER A 94 -33.27 0.15 -2.50
CA SER A 94 -33.82 -0.61 -3.63
C SER A 94 -33.48 -0.01 -5.00
N SER A 95 -32.83 1.16 -5.04
CA SER A 95 -32.56 1.89 -6.29
C SER A 95 -31.55 1.24 -7.24
N ASP A 96 -30.77 0.25 -6.77
CA ASP A 96 -29.85 -0.48 -7.63
C ASP A 96 -30.61 -1.36 -8.62
N LYS A 97 -30.33 -1.23 -9.93
CA LYS A 97 -31.08 -1.93 -10.99
C LYS A 97 -31.11 -3.46 -10.83
N LYS A 98 -30.02 -4.06 -10.33
CA LYS A 98 -29.95 -5.53 -10.17
C LYS A 98 -30.79 -5.99 -8.99
N SER A 99 -30.76 -5.22 -7.90
CA SER A 99 -31.55 -5.49 -6.71
C SER A 99 -33.03 -5.21 -6.94
N ALA A 100 -33.37 -4.16 -7.69
CA ALA A 100 -34.74 -3.79 -7.99
C ALA A 100 -35.53 -4.91 -8.68
N ASP A 101 -34.88 -5.72 -9.55
CA ASP A 101 -35.55 -6.86 -10.19
C ASP A 101 -35.92 -7.96 -9.19
N ILE A 102 -34.99 -8.31 -8.29
CA ILE A 102 -35.21 -9.32 -7.24
C ILE A 102 -36.33 -8.86 -6.32
N TRP A 103 -36.26 -7.65 -5.81
CA TRP A 103 -37.27 -7.15 -4.88
C TRP A 103 -38.64 -6.95 -5.54
N ARG A 104 -38.69 -6.56 -6.82
CA ARG A 104 -39.95 -6.51 -7.58
C ARG A 104 -40.59 -7.90 -7.72
N ARG A 105 -39.78 -8.93 -7.97
CA ARG A 105 -40.25 -10.32 -8.03
C ARG A 105 -40.75 -10.80 -6.67
N ILE A 106 -40.05 -10.46 -5.59
CA ILE A 106 -40.49 -10.76 -4.21
C ILE A 106 -41.86 -10.11 -3.94
N LYS A 107 -42.03 -8.83 -4.27
CA LYS A 107 -43.29 -8.09 -4.06
C LYS A 107 -44.47 -8.68 -4.83
N ASN A 108 -44.25 -9.20 -6.03
CA ASN A 108 -45.30 -9.73 -6.90
C ASN A 108 -45.50 -11.25 -6.73
N ASP A 109 -44.95 -11.86 -5.68
CA ASP A 109 -44.99 -13.31 -5.44
C ASP A 109 -44.56 -14.17 -6.65
N HIS A 110 -43.58 -13.67 -7.41
CA HIS A 110 -43.04 -14.43 -8.53
C HIS A 110 -42.22 -15.63 -8.05
N TYR A 111 -42.34 -16.74 -8.79
CA TYR A 111 -41.55 -17.94 -8.53
C TYR A 111 -40.05 -17.68 -8.69
N PHE A 112 -39.26 -18.22 -7.74
CA PHE A 112 -37.81 -18.24 -7.78
C PHE A 112 -37.31 -19.67 -7.93
N ASP A 113 -36.48 -19.92 -8.94
CA ASP A 113 -35.70 -21.16 -9.02
C ASP A 113 -34.47 -21.10 -8.10
N GLN A 114 -33.80 -22.24 -7.93
CA GLN A 114 -32.61 -22.36 -7.07
C GLN A 114 -31.44 -21.45 -7.48
N SER A 115 -31.37 -21.02 -8.75
CA SER A 115 -30.31 -20.11 -9.21
C SER A 115 -30.44 -18.70 -8.63
N HIS A 116 -31.65 -18.31 -8.21
CA HIS A 116 -31.90 -17.00 -7.60
C HIS A 116 -31.57 -16.97 -6.09
N TYR A 117 -31.48 -18.12 -5.42
CA TYR A 117 -31.35 -18.20 -3.96
C TYR A 117 -30.13 -17.46 -3.40
N PRO A 118 -28.92 -17.55 -4.01
CA PRO A 118 -27.77 -16.78 -3.53
C PRO A 118 -28.00 -15.25 -3.59
N HIS A 119 -28.72 -14.79 -4.61
CA HIS A 119 -29.02 -13.37 -4.79
C HIS A 119 -30.07 -12.89 -3.78
N ILE A 120 -31.14 -13.66 -3.56
CA ILE A 120 -32.15 -13.36 -2.53
C ILE A 120 -31.50 -13.32 -1.15
N LYS A 121 -30.69 -14.32 -0.82
CA LYS A 121 -29.95 -14.38 0.44
C LYS A 121 -29.04 -13.16 0.61
N HIS A 122 -28.36 -12.75 -0.45
CA HIS A 122 -27.51 -11.55 -0.43
C HIS A 122 -28.34 -10.29 -0.15
N GLU A 123 -29.45 -10.07 -0.85
CA GLU A 123 -30.31 -8.90 -0.68
C GLU A 123 -30.91 -8.80 0.71
N ILE A 124 -31.49 -9.88 1.22
CA ILE A 124 -32.11 -9.89 2.55
C ILE A 124 -31.05 -9.68 3.63
N ASN A 125 -29.90 -10.35 3.51
CA ASN A 125 -28.81 -10.17 4.47
C ASN A 125 -28.25 -8.74 4.45
N LEU A 126 -28.16 -8.11 3.28
CA LEU A 126 -27.70 -6.73 3.17
C LEU A 126 -28.69 -5.76 3.82
N LEU A 127 -29.99 -5.93 3.56
CA LEU A 127 -31.03 -5.12 4.20
C LEU A 127 -31.05 -5.34 5.72
N TYR A 128 -30.93 -6.59 6.16
CA TYR A 128 -30.82 -6.96 7.57
C TYR A 128 -29.66 -6.23 8.25
N VAL A 129 -28.47 -6.26 7.64
CA VAL A 129 -27.30 -5.53 8.16
C VAL A 129 -27.60 -4.04 8.23
N ALA A 130 -28.22 -3.44 7.21
CA ALA A 130 -28.53 -2.01 7.20
C ALA A 130 -29.47 -1.59 8.33
N ILE A 131 -30.61 -2.29 8.48
CA ILE A 131 -31.63 -1.92 9.47
C ILE A 131 -31.16 -2.16 10.91
N THR A 132 -30.32 -3.18 11.14
CA THR A 132 -29.78 -3.51 12.47
C THR A 132 -28.59 -2.61 12.86
N ARG A 133 -28.24 -1.59 12.07
CA ARG A 133 -27.28 -0.56 12.53
C ARG A 133 -27.95 0.52 13.39
N ALA A 134 -29.27 0.63 13.33
CA ALA A 134 -30.04 1.57 14.13
C ALA A 134 -30.34 1.00 15.51
N ARG A 135 -29.96 1.71 16.57
CA ARG A 135 -30.34 1.36 17.94
C ARG A 135 -31.73 1.87 18.31
N ASN A 136 -32.05 3.12 17.97
CA ASN A 136 -33.29 3.77 18.42
C ASN A 136 -34.22 4.19 17.27
N THR A 137 -33.68 4.69 16.16
CA THR A 137 -34.50 5.26 15.08
C THR A 137 -33.94 4.89 13.72
N LEU A 138 -34.80 4.31 12.88
CA LEU A 138 -34.52 4.01 11.48
C LEU A 138 -35.43 4.87 10.62
N ILE A 139 -34.84 5.63 9.70
CA ILE A 139 -35.54 6.44 8.70
C ILE A 139 -35.16 5.89 7.34
N ILE A 140 -36.15 5.68 6.50
CA ILE A 140 -35.99 5.06 5.19
C ILE A 140 -36.50 6.06 4.17
N TYR A 141 -35.63 6.37 3.21
CA TYR A 141 -36.03 7.00 1.96
C TYR A 141 -35.63 6.09 0.83
N ASP A 142 -36.60 5.62 0.07
CA ASP A 142 -36.34 4.80 -1.10
C ASP A 142 -37.07 5.31 -2.34
N SER A 143 -36.58 4.89 -3.49
CA SER A 143 -37.19 5.24 -4.78
C SER A 143 -38.35 4.31 -5.14
N PHE A 144 -39.12 4.71 -6.16
CA PHE A 144 -40.37 4.18 -6.73
C PHE A 144 -40.66 2.66 -6.69
N PHE A 145 -39.67 1.78 -6.51
CA PHE A 145 -39.92 0.36 -6.32
C PHE A 145 -40.15 0.12 -4.83
N ASP A 146 -41.40 0.30 -4.42
CA ASP A 146 -41.81 0.28 -3.03
C ASP A 146 -41.76 -1.17 -2.50
N ILE A 147 -40.54 -1.66 -2.24
CA ILE A 147 -40.26 -2.95 -1.59
C ILE A 147 -40.89 -3.02 -0.21
N TRP A 148 -41.23 -1.85 0.33
CA TRP A 148 -41.82 -1.65 1.64
C TRP A 148 -43.34 -1.91 1.65
N ASP A 149 -43.95 -2.08 0.48
CA ASP A 149 -45.34 -2.55 0.31
C ASP A 149 -45.50 -4.07 0.41
N VAL A 150 -44.41 -4.83 0.56
CA VAL A 150 -44.54 -6.27 0.84
C VAL A 150 -45.31 -6.41 2.16
N ASP A 151 -46.36 -7.26 2.17
CA ASP A 151 -47.31 -7.38 3.28
C ASP A 151 -46.64 -7.49 4.67
N ILE A 152 -45.53 -8.24 4.73
CA ILE A 152 -44.77 -8.46 5.98
C ILE A 152 -44.13 -7.19 6.56
N PHE A 153 -43.96 -6.14 5.77
CA PHE A 153 -43.43 -4.85 6.22
C PHE A 153 -44.51 -3.79 6.43
N HIS A 154 -45.68 -3.96 5.81
CA HIS A 154 -46.69 -2.90 5.71
C HIS A 154 -47.12 -2.34 7.08
N GLU A 155 -47.39 -3.21 8.06
CA GLU A 155 -47.79 -2.81 9.42
C GLU A 155 -46.62 -2.40 10.33
N LEU A 156 -45.37 -2.64 9.91
CA LEU A 156 -44.17 -2.37 10.71
C LEU A 156 -43.60 -0.97 10.48
N LEU A 157 -44.08 -0.26 9.45
CA LEU A 157 -43.53 1.01 9.00
C LEU A 157 -44.52 2.14 9.27
N TYR A 158 -44.04 3.22 9.87
CA TYR A 158 -44.78 4.46 9.93
C TYR A 158 -44.51 5.28 8.66
N ARG A 159 -45.52 5.39 7.79
CA ARG A 159 -45.43 6.09 6.51
C ARG A 159 -45.83 7.55 6.67
N THR A 160 -44.98 8.45 6.21
CA THR A 160 -45.27 9.89 6.25
C THR A 160 -44.66 10.63 5.08
N GLY A 161 -45.40 11.59 4.54
CA GLY A 161 -44.89 12.61 3.61
C GLY A 161 -44.85 14.01 4.21
N GLU A 162 -45.11 14.12 5.52
CA GLU A 162 -45.09 15.40 6.22
C GLU A 162 -43.65 15.82 6.49
N GLU A 163 -43.28 16.99 5.97
CA GLU A 163 -41.92 17.53 6.08
C GLU A 163 -41.52 17.85 7.52
N ASP A 164 -42.50 18.22 8.35
CA ASP A 164 -42.30 18.58 9.76
C ASP A 164 -41.87 17.35 10.58
N ILE A 165 -42.40 16.17 10.26
CA ILE A 165 -42.05 14.92 10.95
C ILE A 165 -40.59 14.57 10.69
N LEU A 166 -40.08 14.71 9.45
CA LEU A 166 -38.67 14.49 9.16
C LEU A 166 -37.78 15.43 9.97
N SER A 167 -38.18 16.70 10.07
CA SER A 167 -37.45 17.69 10.85
C SER A 167 -37.43 17.32 12.33
N GLU A 168 -38.56 16.91 12.90
CA GLU A 168 -38.65 16.51 14.30
C GLU A 168 -37.80 15.27 14.64
N ILE A 169 -37.83 14.24 13.79
CA ILE A 169 -37.06 13.00 14.03
C ILE A 169 -35.57 13.16 13.73
N TRP A 170 -35.20 14.09 12.85
CA TRP A 170 -33.81 14.30 12.42
C TRP A 170 -33.10 15.44 13.16
N GLN A 171 -33.79 16.41 13.76
CA GLN A 171 -33.17 17.55 14.44
C GLN A 171 -32.69 17.23 15.86
N ARG A 172 -31.83 16.22 16.00
CA ARG A 172 -31.02 16.06 17.22
C ARG A 172 -29.79 16.95 17.10
N VAL A 173 -29.57 17.81 18.08
CA VAL A 173 -28.33 18.57 18.24
C VAL A 173 -27.50 17.90 19.33
N SER A 174 -26.32 17.39 18.96
CA SER A 174 -25.42 16.75 19.92
C SER A 174 -24.52 17.72 20.64
N THR A 175 -24.19 17.42 21.89
CA THR A 175 -23.22 18.22 22.67
C THR A 175 -21.79 17.98 22.17
N PRO A 176 -20.84 18.89 22.47
CA PRO A 176 -19.43 18.67 22.15
C PRO A 176 -18.88 17.36 22.72
N GLU A 177 -19.33 16.94 23.90
CA GLU A 177 -18.92 15.69 24.55
C GLU A 177 -19.43 14.45 23.79
N GLU A 178 -20.68 14.48 23.31
CA GLU A 178 -21.22 13.40 22.47
C GLU A 178 -20.45 13.30 21.15
N TRP A 179 -20.13 14.44 20.53
CA TRP A 179 -19.29 14.50 19.33
C TRP A 179 -17.88 13.96 19.59
N GLN A 180 -17.30 14.26 20.75
CA GLN A 180 -15.99 13.74 21.16
C GLN A 180 -16.03 12.21 21.29
N GLN A 181 -17.03 11.66 21.98
CA GLN A 181 -17.19 10.21 22.14
C GLN A 181 -17.37 9.50 20.80
N GLN A 182 -18.18 10.08 19.90
CA GLN A 182 -18.34 9.53 18.56
C GLN A 182 -17.05 9.60 17.74
N GLY A 183 -16.31 10.71 17.86
CA GLY A 183 -15.00 10.86 17.23
C GLY A 183 -14.03 9.78 17.70
N ASP A 184 -13.96 9.52 19.01
CA ASP A 184 -13.14 8.45 19.60
C ASP A 184 -13.59 7.06 19.13
N TYR A 185 -14.90 6.83 19.03
CA TYR A 185 -15.47 5.59 18.50
C TYR A 185 -15.04 5.31 17.05
N PHE A 186 -15.07 6.33 16.19
CA PHE A 186 -14.63 6.22 14.80
C PHE A 186 -13.11 6.10 14.68
N PHE A 187 -12.36 6.86 15.48
CA PHE A 187 -10.91 6.86 15.44
C PHE A 187 -10.32 5.50 15.81
N GLN A 188 -10.87 4.84 16.84
CA GLN A 188 -10.46 3.48 17.23
C GLN A 188 -10.72 2.41 16.16
N ARG A 189 -11.64 2.70 15.23
CA ARG A 189 -12.00 1.83 14.10
C ARG A 189 -11.41 2.33 12.79
N GLU A 190 -10.46 3.26 12.86
CA GLU A 190 -9.71 3.79 11.72
C GLU A 190 -10.57 4.54 10.68
N TYR A 191 -11.79 4.95 11.05
CA TYR A 191 -12.62 5.85 10.25
C TYR A 191 -12.18 7.30 10.45
N TYR A 192 -10.93 7.61 10.12
CA TYR A 192 -10.31 8.90 10.38
C TYR A 192 -11.03 10.10 9.76
N PRO A 193 -11.61 10.04 8.54
CA PRO A 193 -12.41 11.15 8.01
C PRO A 193 -13.62 11.50 8.87
N ALA A 194 -14.40 10.48 9.27
CA ALA A 194 -15.55 10.66 10.15
C ALA A 194 -15.12 11.15 11.54
N ALA A 195 -14.05 10.56 12.10
CA ALA A 195 -13.50 11.00 13.38
C ALA A 195 -13.06 12.48 13.34
N ALA A 196 -12.38 12.91 12.26
CA ALA A 196 -11.92 14.28 12.10
C ALA A 196 -13.08 15.29 12.05
N GLU A 197 -14.20 14.95 11.40
CA GLU A 197 -15.42 15.75 11.41
C GLU A 197 -16.03 15.80 12.81
N CYS A 198 -16.20 14.65 13.48
CA CYS A 198 -16.73 14.60 14.84
C CYS A 198 -15.90 15.46 15.81
N TYR A 199 -14.57 15.35 15.78
CA TYR A 199 -13.71 16.18 16.64
C TYR A 199 -13.79 17.67 16.30
N LYS A 200 -13.99 18.02 15.03
CA LYS A 200 -14.22 19.42 14.64
C LYS A 200 -15.55 19.93 15.22
N ASN A 201 -16.62 19.14 15.15
CA ASN A 201 -17.92 19.47 15.73
C ASN A 201 -17.87 19.53 17.27
N ALA A 202 -16.99 18.73 17.90
CA ALA A 202 -16.68 18.81 19.32
C ALA A 202 -15.84 20.04 19.71
N GLY A 203 -15.35 20.84 18.76
CA GLY A 203 -14.39 21.92 19.01
C GLY A 203 -12.96 21.44 19.33
N ASN A 204 -12.70 20.13 19.31
CA ASN A 204 -11.38 19.55 19.57
C ASN A 204 -10.51 19.55 18.31
N LEU A 205 -10.02 20.73 17.94
CA LEU A 205 -9.20 20.93 16.75
C LEU A 205 -7.91 20.10 16.76
N ALA A 206 -7.31 19.86 17.92
CA ALA A 206 -6.10 19.05 18.04
C ALA A 206 -6.36 17.60 17.65
N ARG A 207 -7.44 16.97 18.17
CA ARG A 207 -7.83 15.62 17.77
C ARG A 207 -8.25 15.55 16.30
N ALA A 208 -8.92 16.57 15.79
CA ALA A 208 -9.27 16.64 14.37
C ALA A 208 -8.02 16.67 13.48
N GLU A 209 -6.98 17.43 13.85
CA GLU A 209 -5.70 17.45 13.14
C GLU A 209 -4.94 16.12 13.26
N ILE A 210 -4.95 15.48 14.43
CA ILE A 210 -4.37 14.14 14.60
C ILE A 210 -5.05 13.16 13.65
N ALA A 211 -6.39 13.12 13.59
CA ALA A 211 -7.12 12.28 12.65
C ALA A 211 -6.76 12.60 11.18
N ARG A 212 -6.62 13.88 10.82
CA ARG A 212 -6.13 14.28 9.49
C ARG A 212 -4.72 13.79 9.18
N ALA A 213 -3.84 13.69 10.17
CA ALA A 213 -2.49 13.13 9.97
C ALA A 213 -2.57 11.68 9.45
N PHE A 214 -3.48 10.86 9.99
CA PHE A 214 -3.72 9.50 9.49
C PHE A 214 -4.34 9.50 8.10
N ILE A 215 -5.30 10.40 7.81
CA ILE A 215 -5.86 10.55 6.46
C ILE A 215 -4.77 10.87 5.43
N PHE A 216 -3.83 11.75 5.78
CA PHE A 216 -2.69 12.07 4.92
C PHE A 216 -1.74 10.89 4.75
N ALA A 217 -1.50 10.11 5.81
CA ALA A 217 -0.69 8.90 5.75
C ALA A 217 -1.30 7.86 4.78
N GLU A 218 -2.60 7.58 4.87
CA GLU A 218 -3.31 6.66 3.98
C GLU A 218 -3.24 7.10 2.51
N LYS A 219 -3.30 8.42 2.27
CA LYS A 219 -3.15 9.02 0.93
C LYS A 219 -1.70 9.14 0.47
N ARG A 220 -0.74 8.59 1.22
CA ARG A 220 0.72 8.69 0.96
C ARG A 220 1.25 10.13 0.88
N GLN A 221 0.55 11.07 1.50
CA GLN A 221 0.99 12.45 1.67
C GLN A 221 1.88 12.55 2.91
N PHE A 222 2.99 11.81 2.89
CA PHE A 222 3.80 11.53 4.08
C PHE A 222 4.37 12.78 4.75
N LYS A 223 4.77 13.80 3.98
CA LYS A 223 5.24 15.08 4.53
C LYS A 223 4.17 15.75 5.39
N ALA A 224 2.95 15.91 4.86
CA ALA A 224 1.86 16.56 5.58
C ALA A 224 1.42 15.76 6.82
N ALA A 225 1.44 14.42 6.73
CA ALA A 225 1.21 13.55 7.87
C ALA A 225 2.29 13.75 8.95
N ALA A 226 3.57 13.74 8.56
CA ALA A 226 4.70 13.90 9.47
C ALA A 226 4.66 15.24 10.22
N GLU A 227 4.36 16.34 9.53
CA GLU A 227 4.24 17.67 10.13
C GLU A 227 3.14 17.73 11.20
N LEU A 228 1.98 17.11 10.95
CA LEU A 228 0.90 17.04 11.94
C LEU A 228 1.25 16.11 13.11
N PHE A 229 1.89 14.97 12.84
CA PHE A 229 2.36 14.09 13.92
C PHE A 229 3.43 14.78 14.78
N GLU A 230 4.34 15.55 14.19
CA GLU A 230 5.35 16.31 14.93
C GLU A 230 4.70 17.40 15.77
N LYS A 231 3.77 18.18 15.18
CA LYS A 231 2.99 19.23 15.87
C LYS A 231 2.29 18.70 17.12
N HIS A 232 1.70 17.50 17.03
CA HIS A 232 0.94 16.87 18.12
C HIS A 232 1.76 15.92 18.99
N ASN A 233 3.09 16.02 18.95
CA ASN A 233 4.01 15.26 19.80
C ASN A 233 3.89 13.73 19.65
N TYR A 234 3.75 13.25 18.41
CA TYR A 234 3.90 11.85 18.01
C TYR A 234 5.26 11.65 17.30
N PRO A 235 6.40 11.78 18.01
CA PRO A 235 7.72 11.87 17.40
C PRO A 235 8.10 10.61 16.59
N GLN A 236 7.64 9.44 17.02
CA GLN A 236 7.91 8.19 16.30
C GLN A 236 7.21 8.18 14.94
N LYS A 237 5.89 8.44 14.91
CA LYS A 237 5.12 8.47 13.66
C LYS A 237 5.61 9.56 12.72
N ALA A 238 5.92 10.74 13.27
CA ALA A 238 6.50 11.83 12.51
C ALA A 238 7.82 11.41 11.84
N ALA A 239 8.73 10.78 12.59
CA ALA A 239 10.02 10.34 12.06
C ALA A 239 9.87 9.26 10.97
N GLU A 240 8.97 8.28 11.17
CA GLU A 240 8.65 7.26 10.17
C GLU A 240 8.14 7.90 8.87
N HIS A 241 7.21 8.85 8.96
CA HIS A 241 6.62 9.49 7.78
C HIS A 241 7.57 10.50 7.13
N TYR A 242 8.48 11.13 7.87
CA TYR A 242 9.55 11.92 7.27
C TYR A 242 10.53 11.04 6.48
N GLU A 243 10.84 9.82 6.94
CA GLU A 243 11.62 8.86 6.14
C GLU A 243 10.89 8.46 4.85
N ASP A 244 9.60 8.15 4.93
CA ASP A 244 8.79 7.79 3.76
C ASP A 244 8.67 8.96 2.76
N ALA A 245 8.72 10.20 3.25
CA ALA A 245 8.79 11.41 2.44
C ALA A 245 10.19 11.70 1.88
N GLY A 246 11.23 10.95 2.29
CA GLY A 246 12.63 11.20 1.93
C GLY A 246 13.26 12.40 2.65
N ILE A 247 12.64 12.91 3.71
CA ILE A 247 13.10 14.07 4.50
C ILE A 247 13.92 13.56 5.68
N PHE A 248 15.11 13.02 5.38
CA PHE A 248 15.92 12.30 6.36
C PHE A 248 16.58 13.20 7.42
N ASP A 249 16.70 14.50 7.19
CA ASP A 249 17.24 15.47 8.16
C ASP A 249 16.30 15.65 9.37
N ARG A 250 15.00 15.84 9.09
CA ARG A 250 13.96 15.91 10.12
C ARG A 250 13.79 14.57 10.82
N ALA A 251 13.72 13.48 10.05
CA ALA A 251 13.63 12.13 10.62
C ALA A 251 14.81 11.83 11.56
N LEU A 252 16.05 12.16 11.15
CA LEU A 252 17.25 11.95 11.96
C LEU A 252 17.16 12.68 13.30
N THR A 253 16.75 13.94 13.29
CA THR A 253 16.60 14.76 14.50
C THR A 253 15.63 14.13 15.49
N LEU A 254 14.50 13.61 15.00
CA LEU A 254 13.52 12.92 15.83
C LEU A 254 14.03 11.56 16.33
N TRP A 255 14.70 10.78 15.48
CA TRP A 255 15.28 9.50 15.90
C TRP A 255 16.40 9.64 16.92
N GLU A 256 17.17 10.73 16.87
CA GLU A 256 18.17 11.07 17.88
C GLU A 256 17.52 11.36 19.23
N LYS A 257 16.42 12.13 19.26
CA LYS A 257 15.62 12.35 20.47
C LYS A 257 15.06 11.04 21.03
N LEU A 258 14.58 10.16 20.15
CA LEU A 258 14.07 8.83 20.51
C LEU A 258 15.17 7.79 20.79
N LYS A 259 16.44 8.14 20.60
CA LYS A 259 17.61 7.27 20.80
C LYS A 259 17.55 5.97 19.98
N ASN A 260 16.86 5.96 18.83
CA ASN A 260 16.77 4.80 17.95
C ASN A 260 18.01 4.66 17.07
N LYS A 261 19.05 4.00 17.60
CA LYS A 261 20.37 3.87 16.96
C LYS A 261 20.31 3.28 15.54
N ASN A 262 19.40 2.35 15.28
CA ASN A 262 19.29 1.71 13.96
C ASN A 262 18.75 2.71 12.92
N ARG A 263 17.66 3.41 13.23
CA ARG A 263 17.06 4.41 12.33
C ARG A 263 17.96 5.63 12.14
N ILE A 264 18.67 6.08 13.19
CA ILE A 264 19.71 7.12 13.09
C ILE A 264 20.77 6.74 12.04
N ARG A 265 21.29 5.51 12.10
CA ARG A 265 22.29 5.04 11.13
C ARG A 265 21.71 5.04 9.71
N ILE A 266 20.52 4.48 9.52
CA ILE A 266 19.85 4.44 8.21
C ILE A 266 19.65 5.85 7.65
N CYS A 267 19.12 6.79 8.43
CA CYS A 267 18.90 8.17 7.99
C CYS A 267 20.21 8.85 7.57
N ARG A 268 21.30 8.66 8.34
CA ARG A 268 22.63 9.20 7.97
C ARG A 268 23.15 8.63 6.66
N ILE A 269 22.93 7.33 6.41
CA ILE A 269 23.31 6.72 5.15
C ILE A 269 22.51 7.32 4.00
N ARG A 270 21.19 7.42 4.15
CA ARG A 270 20.30 8.03 3.14
C ARG A 270 20.66 9.49 2.85
N LEU A 271 21.06 10.27 3.86
CA LEU A 271 21.58 11.62 3.66
C LEU A 271 22.84 11.63 2.80
N HIS A 272 23.80 10.72 3.02
CA HIS A 272 24.96 10.58 2.13
C HIS A 272 24.56 10.26 0.68
N GLU A 273 23.52 9.45 0.48
CA GLU A 273 23.00 9.16 -0.87
C GLU A 273 22.42 10.42 -1.53
N GLN A 274 21.68 11.24 -0.78
CA GLN A 274 21.06 12.47 -1.31
C GLN A 274 22.09 13.52 -1.74
N VAL A 275 23.22 13.62 -1.02
CA VAL A 275 24.31 14.54 -1.38
C VAL A 275 25.31 13.96 -2.40
N GLY A 276 25.04 12.75 -2.92
CA GLY A 276 25.89 12.10 -3.92
C GLY A 276 27.17 11.44 -3.37
N GLU A 277 27.33 11.35 -2.05
CA GLU A 277 28.47 10.69 -1.39
C GLU A 277 28.32 9.15 -1.37
N TYR A 278 27.99 8.57 -2.53
CA TYR A 278 27.64 7.15 -2.67
C TYR A 278 28.72 6.19 -2.17
N ASN A 279 30.01 6.56 -2.29
CA ASN A 279 31.10 5.74 -1.73
C ASN A 279 31.05 5.61 -0.20
N LYS A 280 30.65 6.68 0.51
CA LYS A 280 30.47 6.64 1.97
C LYS A 280 29.21 5.86 2.32
N ALA A 281 28.12 6.11 1.61
CA ALA A 281 26.87 5.39 1.78
C ALA A 281 27.04 3.87 1.61
N ALA A 282 27.71 3.44 0.54
CA ALA A 282 27.98 2.03 0.28
C ALA A 282 28.77 1.33 1.38
N LYS A 283 29.84 1.97 1.88
CA LYS A 283 30.63 1.44 3.00
C LYS A 283 29.78 1.29 4.26
N ALA A 284 28.87 2.23 4.50
CA ALA A 284 28.00 2.20 5.67
C ALA A 284 26.89 1.15 5.53
N TRP A 285 26.29 0.98 4.35
CA TRP A 285 25.35 -0.12 4.06
C TRP A 285 25.99 -1.49 4.25
N LEU A 286 27.23 -1.68 3.77
CA LEU A 286 27.95 -2.93 3.95
C LEU A 286 28.19 -3.26 5.43
N LYS A 287 28.45 -2.25 6.27
CA LYS A 287 28.57 -2.44 7.73
C LYS A 287 27.26 -2.86 8.39
N LEU A 288 26.12 -2.57 7.77
CA LEU A 288 24.80 -3.05 8.18
C LEU A 288 24.44 -4.40 7.54
N ASN A 289 25.37 -5.03 6.82
CA ASN A 289 25.16 -6.26 6.05
C ASN A 289 24.15 -6.11 4.89
N GLU A 290 23.83 -4.87 4.50
CA GLU A 290 22.95 -4.54 3.36
C GLU A 290 23.79 -4.49 2.07
N VAL A 291 24.15 -5.67 1.58
CA VAL A 291 25.07 -5.84 0.44
C VAL A 291 24.52 -5.22 -0.84
N GLU A 292 23.24 -5.43 -1.14
CA GLU A 292 22.63 -4.96 -2.39
C GLU A 292 22.66 -3.43 -2.48
N SER A 293 22.22 -2.76 -1.41
CA SER A 293 22.29 -1.30 -1.28
C SER A 293 23.73 -0.79 -1.38
N ALA A 294 24.70 -1.51 -0.82
CA ALA A 294 26.12 -1.15 -0.93
C ALA A 294 26.64 -1.23 -2.37
N LEU A 295 26.33 -2.32 -3.07
CA LEU A 295 26.73 -2.52 -4.47
C LEU A 295 26.07 -1.50 -5.40
N GLU A 296 24.79 -1.20 -5.19
CA GLU A 296 24.07 -0.17 -5.96
C GLU A 296 24.72 1.20 -5.78
N ASN A 297 25.07 1.57 -4.55
CA ASN A 297 25.76 2.82 -4.27
C ASN A 297 27.17 2.88 -4.88
N TRP A 298 27.98 1.81 -4.80
CA TRP A 298 29.26 1.82 -5.52
C TRP A 298 29.09 1.91 -7.02
N LYS A 299 28.03 1.32 -7.59
CA LYS A 299 27.70 1.46 -9.01
C LYS A 299 27.35 2.91 -9.35
N LYS A 300 26.50 3.57 -8.56
CA LYS A 300 26.20 5.01 -8.71
C LYS A 300 27.45 5.88 -8.59
N ALA A 301 28.41 5.47 -7.75
CA ALA A 301 29.70 6.15 -7.61
C ALA A 301 30.70 5.87 -8.75
N GLY A 302 30.38 4.97 -9.70
CA GLY A 302 31.34 4.49 -10.70
C GLY A 302 32.52 3.69 -10.12
N ASN A 303 32.39 3.17 -8.90
CA ASN A 303 33.47 2.50 -8.19
C ASN A 303 33.50 0.98 -8.46
N ASP A 304 33.76 0.62 -9.71
CA ASP A 304 33.86 -0.78 -10.14
C ASP A 304 34.97 -1.53 -9.39
N LEU A 305 36.02 -0.84 -8.93
CA LEU A 305 37.09 -1.45 -8.15
C LEU A 305 36.55 -2.02 -6.82
N LYS A 306 35.74 -1.26 -6.08
CA LYS A 306 35.15 -1.74 -4.82
C LYS A 306 34.16 -2.88 -5.04
N ILE A 307 33.38 -2.82 -6.12
CA ILE A 307 32.48 -3.92 -6.52
C ILE A 307 33.30 -5.19 -6.79
N ALA A 308 34.40 -5.07 -7.52
CA ALA A 308 35.27 -6.18 -7.85
C ALA A 308 35.95 -6.79 -6.62
N GLU A 309 36.47 -5.95 -5.72
CA GLU A 309 37.05 -6.37 -4.44
C GLU A 309 36.03 -7.12 -3.58
N TYR A 310 34.78 -6.65 -3.54
CA TYR A 310 33.70 -7.34 -2.83
C TYR A 310 33.43 -8.73 -3.42
N TYR A 311 33.21 -8.84 -4.73
CA TYR A 311 32.96 -10.15 -5.35
C TYR A 311 34.15 -11.10 -5.23
N TYR A 312 35.36 -10.56 -5.25
CA TYR A 312 36.57 -11.34 -5.04
C TYR A 312 36.63 -11.93 -3.63
N SER A 313 36.28 -11.16 -2.60
CA SER A 313 36.32 -11.62 -1.21
C SER A 313 35.33 -12.76 -0.94
N ILE A 314 34.16 -12.72 -1.59
CA ILE A 314 33.15 -13.80 -1.52
C ILE A 314 33.37 -14.91 -2.58
N LYS A 315 34.56 -14.94 -3.22
CA LYS A 315 34.98 -15.97 -4.20
C LYS A 315 34.10 -16.07 -5.44
N GLN A 316 33.31 -15.04 -5.75
CA GLN A 316 32.53 -14.92 -6.97
C GLN A 316 33.42 -14.43 -8.12
N TYR A 317 34.43 -15.23 -8.47
CA TYR A 317 35.53 -14.82 -9.37
C TYR A 317 35.06 -14.38 -10.76
N LYS A 318 33.93 -14.91 -11.25
CA LYS A 318 33.37 -14.50 -12.54
C LYS A 318 32.92 -13.03 -12.51
N ARG A 319 32.09 -12.67 -11.53
CA ARG A 319 31.61 -11.30 -11.34
C ARG A 319 32.74 -10.35 -10.95
N ALA A 320 33.70 -10.83 -10.14
CA ALA A 320 34.88 -10.07 -9.77
C ALA A 320 35.74 -9.73 -11.00
N ALA A 321 35.97 -10.69 -11.90
CA ALA A 321 36.73 -10.46 -13.12
C ALA A 321 36.08 -9.39 -14.02
N GLU A 322 34.78 -9.53 -14.28
CA GLU A 322 33.99 -8.56 -15.07
C GLU A 322 34.08 -7.15 -14.49
N ALA A 323 33.98 -7.01 -13.15
CA ALA A 323 34.10 -5.71 -12.49
C ALA A 323 35.55 -5.18 -12.49
N PHE A 324 36.58 -6.03 -12.30
CA PHE A 324 37.97 -5.61 -12.41
C PHE A 324 38.33 -5.15 -13.83
N GLU A 325 37.77 -5.77 -14.86
CA GLU A 325 37.95 -5.33 -16.25
C GLU A 325 37.32 -3.95 -16.50
N ARG A 326 36.10 -3.70 -16.00
CA ARG A 326 35.48 -2.36 -16.06
C ARG A 326 36.28 -1.31 -15.29
N ALA A 327 36.88 -1.69 -14.17
CA ALA A 327 37.81 -0.85 -13.42
C ALA A 327 39.21 -0.72 -14.07
N HIS A 328 39.42 -1.28 -15.26
CA HIS A 328 40.70 -1.34 -15.97
C HIS A 328 41.84 -2.02 -15.18
N ASN A 329 41.52 -2.80 -14.14
CA ASN A 329 42.48 -3.56 -13.35
C ASN A 329 42.68 -4.96 -13.96
N TYR A 330 43.31 -4.98 -15.14
CA TYR A 330 43.50 -6.20 -15.93
C TYR A 330 44.33 -7.27 -15.20
N LYS A 331 45.21 -6.88 -14.27
CA LYS A 331 46.04 -7.82 -13.49
C LYS A 331 45.18 -8.68 -12.55
N LEU A 332 44.28 -8.05 -11.79
CA LEU A 332 43.40 -8.78 -10.88
C LEU A 332 42.29 -9.52 -11.64
N ALA A 333 41.79 -8.97 -12.75
CA ALA A 333 40.89 -9.68 -13.66
C ALA A 333 41.54 -10.99 -14.19
N ALA A 334 42.79 -10.91 -14.67
CA ALA A 334 43.55 -12.08 -15.12
C ALA A 334 43.70 -13.13 -14.02
N SER A 335 43.96 -12.68 -12.78
CA SER A 335 44.07 -13.55 -11.61
C SER A 335 42.75 -14.27 -11.29
N CYS A 336 41.62 -13.60 -11.47
CA CYS A 336 40.28 -14.20 -11.34
C CYS A 336 40.02 -15.25 -12.44
N HIS A 337 40.31 -14.94 -13.69
CA HIS A 337 40.16 -15.90 -14.80
C HIS A 337 41.06 -17.13 -14.64
N LYS A 338 42.27 -16.96 -14.10
CA LYS A 338 43.15 -18.07 -13.74
C LYS A 338 42.52 -19.00 -12.71
N LYS A 339 41.87 -18.45 -11.67
CA LYS A 339 41.12 -19.23 -10.66
C LYS A 339 39.90 -19.95 -11.25
N LEU A 340 39.28 -19.38 -12.28
CA LEU A 340 38.19 -20.00 -13.05
C LEU A 340 38.68 -21.03 -14.09
N LYS A 341 39.98 -21.30 -14.17
CA LYS A 341 40.63 -22.16 -15.18
C LYS A 341 40.45 -21.66 -16.63
N GLN A 342 40.09 -20.40 -16.82
CA GLN A 342 40.00 -19.75 -18.13
C GLN A 342 41.36 -19.17 -18.50
N LEU A 343 42.30 -20.07 -18.79
CA LEU A 343 43.72 -19.72 -18.96
C LEU A 343 43.96 -18.80 -20.16
N ASP A 344 43.22 -18.96 -21.26
CA ASP A 344 43.34 -18.11 -22.46
C ASP A 344 43.05 -16.64 -22.14
N LYS A 345 41.90 -16.37 -21.52
CA LYS A 345 41.49 -15.03 -21.08
C LYS A 345 42.46 -14.46 -20.05
N ALA A 346 42.91 -15.29 -19.11
CA ALA A 346 43.88 -14.86 -18.11
C ALA A 346 45.22 -14.44 -18.75
N ALA A 347 45.71 -15.18 -19.74
CA ALA A 347 46.94 -14.85 -20.46
C ALA A 347 46.81 -13.51 -21.22
N ASP A 348 45.70 -13.33 -21.93
CA ASP A 348 45.39 -12.09 -22.68
C ASP A 348 45.33 -10.87 -21.75
N LEU A 349 44.67 -11.00 -20.60
CA LEU A 349 44.57 -9.92 -19.61
C LEU A 349 45.91 -9.66 -18.90
N PHE A 350 46.72 -10.68 -18.60
CA PHE A 350 48.07 -10.47 -18.07
C PHE A 350 48.95 -9.72 -19.08
N PHE A 351 48.87 -10.09 -20.36
CA PHE A 351 49.58 -9.39 -21.42
C PHE A 351 49.16 -7.93 -21.54
N ARG A 352 47.84 -7.65 -21.53
CA ARG A 352 47.28 -6.28 -21.53
C ARG A 352 47.70 -5.48 -20.29
N SER A 353 47.82 -6.11 -19.14
CA SER A 353 48.27 -5.47 -17.89
C SER A 353 49.78 -5.19 -17.83
N GLY A 354 50.56 -5.61 -18.84
CA GLY A 354 52.02 -5.51 -18.84
C GLY A 354 52.74 -6.60 -18.05
N ASN A 355 52.03 -7.56 -17.44
CA ASN A 355 52.63 -8.72 -16.76
C ASN A 355 53.02 -9.80 -17.79
N ILE A 356 53.99 -9.47 -18.65
CA ILE A 356 54.36 -10.29 -19.81
C ILE A 356 54.92 -11.66 -19.40
N ARG A 357 55.62 -11.75 -18.26
CA ARG A 357 56.15 -13.02 -17.74
C ARG A 357 55.03 -14.02 -17.42
N ASP A 358 53.98 -13.59 -16.72
CA ASP A 358 52.84 -14.44 -16.38
C ASP A 358 52.04 -14.83 -17.64
N ALA A 359 51.90 -13.90 -18.59
CA ALA A 359 51.27 -14.18 -19.88
C ALA A 359 52.06 -15.23 -20.68
N ALA A 360 53.39 -15.11 -20.79
CA ALA A 360 54.25 -16.06 -21.48
C ALA A 360 54.14 -17.48 -20.89
N GLN A 361 54.14 -17.60 -19.56
CA GLN A 361 53.97 -18.89 -18.90
C GLN A 361 52.63 -19.55 -19.25
N LEU A 362 51.55 -18.77 -19.31
CA LEU A 362 50.23 -19.28 -19.66
C LEU A 362 50.13 -19.62 -21.16
N TYR A 363 50.62 -18.78 -22.07
CA TYR A 363 50.62 -19.10 -23.51
C TYR A 363 51.47 -20.32 -23.85
N LYS A 364 52.60 -20.51 -23.15
CA LYS A 364 53.40 -21.73 -23.26
C LYS A 364 52.60 -22.97 -22.86
N LYS A 365 51.82 -22.92 -21.77
CA LYS A 365 50.94 -24.03 -21.36
C LYS A 365 49.80 -24.29 -22.35
N LEU A 366 49.26 -23.22 -22.93
CA LEU A 366 48.21 -23.27 -23.96
C LEU A 366 48.72 -23.65 -25.35
N LYS A 367 50.04 -23.78 -25.51
CA LYS A 367 50.72 -24.02 -26.79
C LYS A 367 50.39 -22.94 -27.86
N ASN A 368 50.04 -21.73 -27.44
CA ASN A 368 49.78 -20.60 -28.34
C ASN A 368 51.11 -19.90 -28.69
N LYS A 369 51.71 -20.31 -29.79
CA LYS A 369 53.07 -19.90 -30.18
C LYS A 369 53.15 -18.43 -30.62
N ASP A 370 52.16 -17.93 -31.34
CA ASP A 370 52.15 -16.54 -31.84
C ASP A 370 52.14 -15.51 -30.70
N LYS A 371 51.25 -15.72 -29.72
CA LYS A 371 51.17 -14.84 -28.55
C LYS A 371 52.37 -15.05 -27.61
N LEU A 372 52.92 -16.26 -27.53
CA LEU A 372 54.14 -16.54 -26.78
C LEU A 372 55.36 -15.83 -27.39
N LEU A 373 55.51 -15.85 -28.72
CA LEU A 373 56.54 -15.12 -29.43
C LEU A 373 56.43 -13.61 -29.17
N SER A 374 55.20 -13.08 -29.24
CA SER A 374 54.91 -11.68 -28.90
C SER A 374 55.33 -11.33 -27.46
N CYS A 375 55.19 -12.25 -26.52
CA CYS A 375 55.68 -12.07 -25.15
C CYS A 375 57.22 -12.07 -25.08
N TYR A 376 57.91 -13.00 -25.76
CA TYR A 376 59.38 -13.04 -25.77
C TYR A 376 59.99 -11.78 -26.38
N ILE A 377 59.42 -11.29 -27.47
CA ILE A 377 59.83 -10.02 -28.09
C ILE A 377 59.65 -8.86 -27.10
N LYS A 378 58.49 -8.75 -26.43
CA LYS A 378 58.27 -7.70 -25.42
C LYS A 378 59.17 -7.82 -24.18
N LEU A 379 59.62 -9.03 -23.84
CA LEU A 379 60.58 -9.29 -22.77
C LEU A 379 62.04 -9.10 -23.21
N LYS A 380 62.30 -8.84 -24.51
CA LYS A 380 63.63 -8.84 -25.13
C LYS A 380 64.38 -10.16 -24.95
N ASP A 381 63.64 -11.26 -24.84
CA ASP A 381 64.17 -12.61 -24.75
C ASP A 381 64.29 -13.21 -26.15
N TYR A 382 65.20 -12.64 -26.95
CA TYR A 382 65.35 -12.97 -28.36
C TYR A 382 65.84 -14.40 -28.59
N TYR A 383 66.60 -14.95 -27.62
CA TYR A 383 67.03 -16.34 -27.64
C TYR A 383 65.84 -17.31 -27.63
N ASN A 384 64.90 -17.15 -26.70
CA ASN A 384 63.71 -18.00 -26.66
C ASN A 384 62.73 -17.71 -27.81
N ALA A 385 62.75 -16.49 -28.37
CA ALA A 385 62.00 -16.16 -29.59
C ALA A 385 62.53 -16.91 -30.82
N ALA A 386 63.84 -16.86 -31.08
CA ALA A 386 64.49 -17.55 -32.19
C ALA A 386 64.30 -19.08 -32.09
N LEU A 387 64.47 -19.64 -30.89
CA LEU A 387 64.29 -21.08 -30.64
C LEU A 387 62.84 -21.55 -30.83
N LEU A 388 61.86 -20.65 -30.64
CA LEU A 388 60.46 -20.94 -30.92
C LEU A 388 60.17 -20.95 -32.44
N CYS A 389 60.76 -20.02 -33.21
CA CYS A 389 60.64 -19.95 -34.67
C CYS A 389 61.35 -21.10 -35.40
N GLU A 390 62.54 -21.50 -34.92
CA GLU A 390 63.31 -22.62 -35.48
C GLU A 390 62.54 -23.95 -35.37
N LYS A 391 61.86 -24.17 -34.23
CA LYS A 391 60.99 -25.35 -34.02
C LYS A 391 59.77 -25.39 -34.94
N ASP A 392 59.38 -24.26 -35.52
CA ASP A 392 58.25 -24.14 -36.46
C ASP A 392 58.68 -24.14 -37.93
N ARG A 393 59.98 -24.34 -38.21
CA ARG A 393 60.58 -24.33 -39.57
C ARG A 393 60.45 -22.99 -40.31
N ASP A 394 60.22 -21.89 -39.58
CA ASP A 394 60.22 -20.52 -40.13
C ASP A 394 61.62 -19.89 -39.93
N ILE A 395 62.57 -20.32 -40.76
CA ILE A 395 64.01 -20.05 -40.63
C ILE A 395 64.32 -18.56 -40.84
N ASP A 396 63.60 -17.89 -41.75
CA ASP A 396 63.81 -16.47 -42.06
C ASP A 396 63.46 -15.56 -40.88
N LYS A 397 62.40 -15.88 -40.12
CA LYS A 397 62.09 -15.14 -38.88
C LYS A 397 63.07 -15.43 -37.75
N ALA A 398 63.61 -16.65 -37.66
CA ALA A 398 64.58 -17.00 -36.62
C ALA A 398 65.88 -16.17 -36.75
N ILE A 399 66.36 -15.96 -37.98
CA ILE A 399 67.57 -15.15 -38.28
C ILE A 399 67.34 -13.66 -37.94
N SER A 400 66.10 -13.17 -38.04
CA SER A 400 65.77 -11.77 -37.69
C SER A 400 65.82 -11.46 -36.19
N TYR A 401 65.90 -12.49 -35.33
CA TYR A 401 65.95 -12.36 -33.87
C TYR A 401 67.29 -12.81 -33.26
N SER A 402 68.21 -13.40 -34.03
CA SER A 402 69.59 -13.70 -33.62
C SER A 402 70.48 -12.48 -33.75
#